data_AF-A0A3D8GUR6-F1
#
_entry.id   AF-A0A3D8GUR6-F1
#
_cell.length_a   1.000
_cell.length_b   1.000
_cell.length_c   1.000
_cell.angle_alpha   90.00
_cell.angle_beta   90.00
_cell.angle_gamma   90.00
#
_symmetry.space_group_name_H-M   'P 1'
#
loop_
_entity.id
_entity.type
_entity.pdbx_description
1 polymer ?
#
loop_
_entity_poly.entity_id
_entity_poly.type
_entity_poly.pdbx_seq_one_letter_code
_entity_poly.pdbx_strand_id
1 'polypeptide(L)'
;MIYFLIFVSFILSTTVSVLFLKKSFNKWLAWLVAFCLNTLFLGTAIWVFYVTNDEVRLFGIGATNVSYLALSIPFITWSNLYILEFAKRKMVKNKAL
;
A
#
# COMPACT_ATOMS: atom_id res chain seq x y z
N MET A 1 12.55 6.76 -9.57
CA MET A 1 12.68 6.19 -8.20
C MET A 1 11.35 6.15 -7.47
N ILE A 2 10.58 7.24 -7.39
CA ILE A 2 9.33 7.28 -6.62
C ILE A 2 8.26 6.32 -7.15
N TYR A 3 8.01 6.30 -8.47
CA TYR A 3 7.07 5.34 -9.07
C TYR A 3 7.44 3.87 -8.81
N PHE A 4 8.74 3.57 -8.72
CA PHE A 4 9.21 2.22 -8.38
C PHE A 4 8.86 1.86 -6.93
N LEU A 5 9.05 2.79 -5.97
CA LEU A 5 8.65 2.58 -4.57
C LEU A 5 7.13 2.38 -4.44
N ILE A 6 6.33 3.17 -5.15
CA ILE A 6 4.87 3.03 -5.19
C ILE A 6 4.48 1.63 -5.72
N PHE A 7 5.12 1.18 -6.81
CA PHE A 7 4.88 -0.13 -7.40
C PHE A 7 5.25 -1.29 -6.46
N VAL A 8 6.41 -1.22 -5.80
CA VAL A 8 6.84 -2.22 -4.81
C VAL A 8 5.88 -2.26 -3.62
N SER A 9 5.48 -1.08 -3.11
CA SER A 9 4.52 -0.99 -2.00
C SER A 9 3.19 -1.65 -2.37
N PHE A 10 2.69 -1.39 -3.58
CA PHE A 10 1.48 -2.01 -4.09
C PHE A 10 1.56 -3.54 -4.14
N ILE A 11 2.65 -4.10 -4.69
CA ILE A 11 2.84 -5.56 -4.77
C ILE A 11 2.92 -6.20 -3.38
N LEU A 12 3.71 -5.61 -2.48
CA LEU A 12 3.87 -6.14 -1.11
C LEU A 12 2.55 -6.13 -0.36
N SER A 13 1.87 -4.98 -0.38
CA SER A 13 0.57 -4.79 0.27
C SER A 13 -0.49 -5.76 -0.29
N THR A 14 -0.55 -5.94 -1.61
CA THR A 14 -1.49 -6.88 -2.26
C THR A 14 -1.18 -8.32 -1.87
N THR A 15 0.09 -8.73 -1.94
CA THR A 15 0.50 -10.11 -1.64
C THR A 15 0.16 -10.48 -0.20
N VAL A 16 0.55 -9.64 0.76
CA VAL A 16 0.34 -9.91 2.18
C VAL A 16 -1.15 -9.89 2.53
N SER A 17 -1.92 -8.95 1.98
CA SER A 17 -3.37 -8.87 2.24
C SER A 17 -4.13 -10.08 1.69
N VAL A 18 -3.78 -10.57 0.50
CA VAL A 18 -4.37 -11.81 -0.05
C VAL A 18 -4.01 -13.03 0.79
N LEU A 19 -2.77 -13.13 1.29
CA LEU A 19 -2.37 -14.20 2.22
C LEU A 19 -3.17 -14.12 3.53
N PHE A 20 -3.36 -12.93 4.08
CA PHE A 20 -4.18 -12.72 5.28
C PHE A 20 -5.66 -13.03 5.03
N LEU A 21 -6.18 -12.73 3.84
CA LEU A 21 -7.54 -13.09 3.45
C LEU A 21 -7.73 -14.61 3.41
N LYS A 22 -6.75 -15.35 2.86
CA LYS A 22 -6.77 -16.83 2.87
C LYS A 22 -6.80 -17.40 4.28
N LYS A 23 -6.05 -16.79 5.21
CA LYS A 23 -5.93 -17.26 6.60
C LYS A 23 -7.14 -16.89 7.47
N SER A 24 -7.60 -15.64 7.40
CA SER A 24 -8.64 -15.11 8.29
C SER A 24 -10.06 -15.20 7.73
N PHE A 25 -10.20 -15.35 6.41
CA PHE A 25 -11.46 -15.24 5.67
C PHE A 25 -12.22 -13.90 5.86
N ASN A 26 -11.63 -12.96 6.61
CA ASN A 26 -12.21 -11.66 6.92
C ASN A 26 -11.59 -10.59 6.01
N LYS A 27 -12.42 -10.06 5.10
CA LYS A 27 -12.04 -9.02 4.13
C LYS A 27 -11.54 -7.75 4.82
N TRP A 28 -12.24 -7.32 5.87
CA TRP A 28 -11.94 -6.05 6.54
C TRP A 28 -10.61 -6.11 7.28
N LEU A 29 -10.30 -7.27 7.87
CA LEU A 29 -8.99 -7.50 8.51
C LEU A 29 -7.87 -7.50 7.47
N ALA A 30 -8.06 -8.22 6.35
CA ALA A 30 -7.09 -8.24 5.25
C ALA A 30 -6.86 -6.83 4.65
N TRP A 31 -7.92 -6.02 4.56
CA TRP A 31 -7.84 -4.64 4.10
C TRP A 31 -7.06 -3.75 5.07
N LEU A 32 -7.33 -3.86 6.38
CA LEU A 32 -6.63 -3.09 7.41
C LEU A 32 -5.13 -3.42 7.39
N VAL A 33 -4.77 -4.69 7.23
CA VAL A 33 -3.37 -5.11 7.06
C VAL A 33 -2.74 -4.47 5.82
N ALA A 34 -3.46 -4.45 4.69
CA ALA A 34 -2.98 -3.83 3.46
C ALA A 34 -2.71 -2.32 3.64
N PHE A 35 -3.62 -1.63 4.32
CA PHE A 35 -3.52 -0.20 4.62
C PHE A 35 -2.34 0.09 5.57
N CYS A 36 -2.20 -0.67 6.66
CA CYS A 36 -1.11 -0.51 7.61
C CYS A 36 0.25 -0.75 6.97
N LEU A 37 0.41 -1.82 6.18
CA LEU A 37 1.67 -2.11 5.49
C LEU A 37 2.05 -1.03 4.50
N ASN A 38 1.10 -0.58 3.69
CA ASN A 38 1.35 0.46 2.70
C ASN A 38 1.69 1.80 3.36
N THR A 39 0.98 2.17 4.42
CA THR A 39 1.25 3.39 5.18
C THR A 39 2.61 3.34 5.86
N LEU A 40 2.99 2.20 6.45
CA LEU A 40 4.28 2.04 7.11
C LEU A 40 5.42 2.07 6.09
N PHE A 41 5.28 1.37 4.96
CA PHE A 41 6.30 1.36 3.91
C PHE A 41 6.46 2.73 3.23
N LEU A 42 5.38 3.37 2.79
CA LEU A 42 5.47 4.67 2.13
C LEU A 42 5.78 5.79 3.12
N GLY A 43 5.29 5.70 4.36
CA GLY A 43 5.59 6.66 5.42
C GLY A 43 7.08 6.64 5.81
N THR A 44 7.68 5.45 5.93
CA THR A 44 9.13 5.32 6.16
C THR A 44 9.93 5.85 4.97
N ALA A 45 9.50 5.60 3.72
CA ALA A 45 10.14 6.19 2.54
C ALA A 45 10.08 7.73 2.57
N ILE A 46 8.92 8.31 2.85
CA ILE A 46 8.74 9.77 2.99
C ILE A 46 9.69 10.33 4.05
N TRP A 47 9.77 9.67 5.21
CA TRP A 47 10.66 10.08 6.30
C TRP A 47 12.13 10.07 5.86
N VAL A 48 12.59 9.00 5.22
CA VAL A 48 13.97 8.90 4.70
C VAL A 48 14.25 10.02 3.69
N PHE A 49 13.34 10.28 2.76
CA PHE A 49 13.50 11.39 1.81
C PHE A 49 13.58 12.76 2.50
N TYR A 50 12.79 12.97 3.56
CA TYR A 50 12.78 14.23 4.28
C TYR A 50 14.07 14.47 5.08
N VAL A 51 14.64 13.43 5.68
CA VAL A 51 15.88 13.54 6.48
C VAL A 51 17.13 13.62 5.61
N THR A 52 17.13 12.99 4.44
CA THR A 52 18.31 12.94 3.54
C THR A 52 18.41 14.13 2.58
N ASN A 53 17.37 14.95 2.47
CA ASN A 53 17.30 16.01 1.48
C ASN A 53 17.13 17.38 2.17
N ASP A 54 18.27 18.02 2.45
CA ASP A 54 18.32 19.30 3.16
C ASP A 54 17.54 20.41 2.44
N GLU A 55 17.47 20.38 1.10
CA GLU A 55 16.70 21.35 0.32
C GLU A 55 15.19 21.24 0.57
N VAL A 56 14.67 20.00 0.62
CA VAL A 56 13.26 19.72 0.93
C VAL A 56 12.97 20.11 2.38
N ARG A 57 13.90 19.85 3.30
CA ARG A 57 13.74 20.12 4.72
C ARG A 57 13.79 21.61 5.07
N LEU A 58 14.72 22.35 4.48
CA LEU A 58 14.98 23.76 4.81
C LEU A 58 14.16 24.73 3.96
N PHE A 59 13.93 24.40 2.69
CA PHE A 59 13.33 25.34 1.72
C PHE A 59 12.00 24.84 1.14
N GLY A 60 11.60 23.58 1.41
CA GLY A 60 10.39 22.98 0.83
C GLY A 60 10.47 22.73 -0.68
N ILE A 61 11.61 23.01 -1.30
CA ILE A 61 11.87 22.83 -2.73
C ILE A 61 12.03 21.33 -3.00
N GLY A 62 11.28 20.79 -3.96
CA GLY A 62 11.29 19.35 -4.28
C GLY A 62 10.28 18.50 -3.50
N ALA A 63 9.46 19.10 -2.62
CA ALA A 63 8.43 18.40 -1.86
C ALA A 63 7.34 17.76 -2.74
N THR A 64 7.07 18.30 -3.93
CA THR A 64 6.08 17.76 -4.90
C THR A 64 6.29 16.28 -5.19
N ASN A 65 7.55 15.86 -5.33
CA ASN A 65 7.90 14.48 -5.57
C ASN A 65 7.53 13.58 -4.37
N VAL A 66 7.83 14.04 -3.16
CA VAL A 66 7.49 13.33 -1.91
C VAL A 66 5.98 13.30 -1.66
N SER A 67 5.25 14.34 -2.06
CA SER A 67 3.79 14.40 -1.97
C SER A 67 3.10 13.29 -2.78
N TYR A 68 3.68 12.84 -3.90
CA TYR A 68 3.14 11.71 -4.67
C TYR A 68 3.15 10.40 -3.87
N LEU A 69 4.14 10.19 -2.99
CA LEU A 69 4.17 9.01 -2.12
C LEU A 69 2.98 9.03 -1.16
N ALA A 70 2.73 10.17 -0.50
CA ALA A 70 1.60 10.32 0.43
C ALA A 70 0.25 10.16 -0.28
N LEU A 71 0.08 10.79 -1.45
CA LEU A 71 -1.13 10.70 -2.25
C LEU A 71 -1.37 9.28 -2.79
N SER A 72 -0.33 8.49 -3.00
CA SER A 72 -0.49 7.11 -3.50
C SER A 72 -1.06 6.14 -2.46
N ILE A 73 -0.97 6.46 -1.16
CA ILE A 73 -1.50 5.61 -0.07
C ILE A 73 -3.01 5.31 -0.26
N PRO A 74 -3.90 6.31 -0.41
CA PRO A 74 -5.32 6.04 -0.64
C PRO A 74 -5.59 5.29 -1.95
N PHE A 75 -4.89 5.61 -3.04
CA PHE A 75 -5.09 4.92 -4.34
C PHE A 75 -4.74 3.44 -4.28
N ILE A 76 -3.60 3.10 -3.67
CA ILE A 76 -3.20 1.70 -3.47
C ILE A 76 -4.20 0.99 -2.55
N THR A 77 -4.64 1.66 -1.48
CA THR A 77 -5.57 1.08 -0.50
C THR A 77 -6.93 0.77 -1.11
N TRP A 78 -7.45 1.66 -1.97
CA TRP A 78 -8.69 1.40 -2.72
C TRP A 78 -8.51 0.30 -3.76
N SER A 79 -7.40 0.29 -4.48
CA SER A 79 -7.09 -0.79 -5.44
C SER A 79 -7.08 -2.16 -4.74
N ASN A 80 -6.48 -2.24 -3.54
CA ASN A 80 -6.50 -3.45 -2.73
C ASN A 80 -7.89 -3.90 -2.31
N LEU A 81 -8.84 -2.99 -2.07
CA LEU A 81 -10.24 -3.37 -1.77
C LEU A 81 -10.85 -4.17 -2.92
N TYR A 82 -10.68 -3.70 -4.15
CA TYR A 82 -11.20 -4.38 -5.33
C TYR A 82 -10.54 -5.74 -5.54
N ILE A 83 -9.21 -5.81 -5.36
CA ILE A 83 -8.46 -7.07 -5.48
C ILE A 83 -8.89 -8.07 -4.41
N LEU A 84 -9.06 -7.63 -3.16
CA LEU A 84 -9.52 -8.48 -2.06
C LEU A 84 -10.96 -8.99 -2.30
N GLU A 85 -11.85 -8.16 -2.83
CA GLU A 85 -13.21 -8.57 -3.18
C GLU A 85 -13.20 -9.65 -4.28
N PHE A 86 -12.39 -9.45 -5.33
CA PHE A 86 -12.22 -10.45 -6.39
C PHE A 86 -11.61 -11.76 -5.85
N ALA A 87 -10.56 -11.66 -5.03
CA ALA A 87 -9.90 -12.80 -4.42
C ALA A 87 -10.85 -13.59 -3.51
N LYS A 88 -11.67 -12.89 -2.69
CA LYS A 88 -12.67 -13.51 -1.82
C LYS A 88 -13.71 -14.29 -2.63
N ARG A 89 -14.26 -13.68 -3.68
CA ARG A 89 -15.25 -14.35 -4.56
C ARG A 89 -14.68 -15.60 -5.21
N LYS A 90 -13.42 -15.54 -5.67
CA LYS A 90 -12.72 -16.70 -6.22
C LYS A 90 -12.52 -17.81 -5.19
N MET A 91 -12.13 -17.47 -3.95
CA MET A 91 -11.98 -18.45 -2.87
C MET A 91 -13.31 -19.13 -2.49
N VAL A 92 -14.40 -18.36 -2.42
CA VAL A 92 -15.74 -18.91 -2.15
C VAL A 92 -16.15 -19.88 -3.25
N LYS A 93 -15.95 -19.51 -4.53
CA LYS A 93 -16.24 -20.39 -5.67
C LYS A 93 -15.44 -21.70 -5.60
N ASN A 94 -14.15 -21.64 -5.28
CA ASN A 94 -13.29 -22.82 -5.17
C ASN A 94 -13.63 -23.73 -3.99
N LYS A 95 -14.29 -23.22 -2.94
CA LYS A 95 -14.70 -24.02 -1.77
C LYS A 95 -16.06 -24.70 -1.97
N ALA A 96 -16.84 -24.24 -2.95
CA ALA A 96 -18.16 -24.80 -3.29
C ALA A 96 -18.08 -25.91 -4.36
N LEU A 97 -16.88 -26.21 -4.85
CA LEU A 97 -16.54 -27.20 -5.87
C LEU A 97 -15.69 -28.30 -5.23
#